data_AF-A0A2N2CJW9-F1
#
_entry.id   AF-A0A2N2CJW9-F1
#
_cell.length_a   1.000
_cell.length_b   1.000
_cell.length_c   1.000
_cell.angle_alpha   90.00
_cell.angle_beta   90.00
_cell.angle_gamma   90.00
#
_symmetry.space_group_name_H-M   'P 1'
#
loop_
_entity.id
_entity.type
_entity.pdbx_description
1 polymer ?
#
loop_
_entity_poly.entity_id
_entity_poly.type
_entity_poly.pdbx_seq_one_letter_code
_entity_poly.pdbx_strand_id
1 'polypeptide(L)' 'MLRIVISTGNEHKVKEISDVLKEFHIEVVSKNNIGLNHVDVEEDGHTLEENAIKKAKELWKHTGGIVIADDTGLFVQYLK' A
#
# COMPACT_ATOMS: atom_id res chain seq x y z
N MET A 1 19.33 7.23 3.37
CA MET A 1 18.57 6.90 2.16
C MET A 1 17.10 6.84 2.55
N LEU A 2 16.20 7.50 1.81
CA LEU A 2 14.78 7.50 2.15
C LEU A 2 14.20 6.12 1.85
N ARG A 3 13.43 5.54 2.77
CA ARG A 3 12.77 4.25 2.60
C ARG A 3 11.26 4.45 2.65
N ILE A 4 10.57 3.86 1.68
CA ILE A 4 9.11 3.85 1.61
C ILE A 4 8.63 2.41 1.67
N VAL A 5 7.65 2.14 2.54
CA VAL A 5 7.01 0.84 2.66
C VAL A 5 5.68 0.85 1.89
N ILE A 6 5.50 -0.10 1.00
CA ILE A 6 4.27 -0.31 0.24
C ILE A 6 3.39 -1.31 0.99
N SER A 7 2.16 -0.90 1.32
CA SER A 7 1.24 -1.68 2.15
C SER A 7 0.57 -2.85 1.44
N THR A 8 0.56 -2.86 0.10
CA THR A 8 0.03 -3.99 -0.65
C THR A 8 1.02 -5.16 -0.72
N GLY A 9 0.49 -6.38 -0.68
CA GLY A 9 1.23 -7.61 -0.99
C GLY A 9 1.29 -7.92 -2.49
N ASN A 10 0.66 -7.13 -3.35
CA ASN A 10 0.65 -7.34 -4.80
C ASN A 10 1.98 -6.86 -5.42
N GLU A 11 2.78 -7.81 -5.89
CA GLU A 11 4.10 -7.54 -6.50
C GLU A 11 4.03 -6.64 -7.74
N HIS A 12 2.95 -6.73 -8.53
CA HIS A 12 2.79 -5.86 -9.71
C HIS A 12 2.65 -4.40 -9.29
N LYS A 13 1.84 -4.10 -8.27
CA LYS A 13 1.68 -2.74 -7.74
C LYS A 13 2.98 -2.21 -7.13
N VAL A 14 3.70 -3.06 -6.39
CA VAL A 14 5.01 -2.69 -5.82
C VAL A 14 5.98 -2.31 -6.93
N LYS A 15 6.01 -3.09 -8.02
CA LYS A 15 6.85 -2.81 -9.18
C LYS A 15 6.48 -1.50 -9.86
N GLU A 16 5.19 -1.26 -10.14
CA GLU A 16 4.71 -0.02 -10.76
C GLU A 16 5.13 1.22 -9.95
N ILE A 17 4.94 1.18 -8.63
CA ILE A 17 5.33 2.30 -7.75
C ILE A 17 6.86 2.45 -7.70
N SER A 18 7.60 1.34 -7.66
CA SER A 18 9.07 1.36 -7.70
C SER A 18 9.61 1.96 -8.99
N ASP A 19 8.99 1.63 -10.12
CA ASP A 19 9.37 2.15 -11.44
C ASP A 19 9.12 3.67 -11.54
N VAL A 20 8.04 4.18 -10.94
CA VAL A 20 7.76 5.63 -10.84
C VAL A 20 8.78 6.34 -9.95
N LEU A 21 9.23 5.69 -8.86
CA LEU A 21 10.12 6.31 -7.87
C LEU A 21 11.61 6.07 -8.14
N LYS A 22 11.97 5.32 -9.18
CA LYS A 22 13.35 4.87 -9.45
C LYS A 22 14.39 5.99 -9.52
N GLU A 23 14.00 7.19 -9.96
CA GLU A 23 14.91 8.32 -10.14
C GLU A 23 15.21 9.06 -8.82
N PHE A 24 14.42 8.84 -7.77
CA PHE A 24 14.46 9.63 -6.55
C PHE A 24 15.44 9.11 -5.49
N HIS A 25 16.28 8.11 -5.79
CA HIS A 25 17.18 7.47 -4.80
C HIS A 25 16.43 6.99 -3.53
N ILE A 26 15.20 6.50 -3.73
CA ILE A 26 14.32 5.99 -2.68
C ILE A 26 14.37 4.46 -2.70
N GLU A 27 14.52 3.85 -1.53
CA GLU A 27 14.35 2.42 -1.36
C GLU A 27 12.86 2.11 -1.18
N VAL A 28 12.28 1.40 -2.14
CA VAL A 28 10.88 0.95 -2.08
C VAL A 28 10.87 -0.51 -1.63
N VAL A 29 10.18 -0.79 -0.53
CA VAL A 29 10.04 -2.15 0.02
C VAL A 29 8.56 -2.48 0.22
N SER A 30 8.16 -3.73 0.00
CA SER A 30 6.79 -4.18 0.30
C SER A 30 6.64 -4.65 1.74
N LYS A 31 5.39 -4.76 2.24
CA LYS A 31 5.12 -5.41 3.53
C LYS A 31 5.70 -6.83 3.63
N ASN A 32 5.79 -7.55 2.51
CA ASN A 32 6.38 -8.89 2.45
C ASN A 32 7.90 -8.85 2.66
N ASN A 33 8.61 -7.87 2.08
CA ASN A 33 10.07 -7.76 2.22
C ASN A 33 10.51 -7.49 3.66
N ILE A 34 9.64 -6.88 4.47
CA ILE A 34 9.91 -6.55 5.87
C ILE A 34 9.27 -7.53 6.87
N GLY A 35 8.77 -8.68 6.41
CA GLY A 35 8.22 -9.73 7.29
C GLY A 35 6.85 -9.40 7.92
N LEU A 36 6.12 -8.44 7.36
CA LEU A 36 4.78 -8.02 7.82
C LEU A 36 3.67 -8.53 6.91
N ASN A 37 3.90 -9.66 6.24
CA ASN A 37 2.92 -10.35 5.39
C ASN A 37 1.68 -10.83 6.16
N HIS A 38 1.79 -11.01 7.48
CA HIS A 38 0.70 -11.40 8.37
C HIS A 38 -0.18 -10.21 8.82
N VAL A 39 0.20 -8.98 8.48
CA VAL A 39 -0.59 -7.79 8.79
C VAL A 39 -1.70 -7.69 7.76
N ASP A 40 -2.89 -8.11 8.20
CA ASP A 40 -4.14 -7.96 7.47
C ASP A 40 -4.95 -6.81 8.07
N VAL A 41 -5.63 -6.08 7.19
CA VAL A 41 -6.36 -4.87 7.52
C VAL A 41 -7.81 -5.12 7.17
N GLU A 42 -8.71 -4.85 8.11
CA GLU A 42 -10.14 -4.86 7.82
C GLU A 42 -10.48 -3.68 6.90
N GLU A 43 -11.02 -3.99 5.72
CA GLU A 43 -11.36 -3.03 4.67
C GLU A 43 -12.88 -2.75 4.66
N ASP A 44 -13.40 -2.31 5.81
CA ASP A 44 -14.79 -1.95 6.07
C ASP A 44 -15.12 -0.48 5.71
N GLY A 45 -14.24 0.20 4.97
CA GLY A 45 -14.49 1.55 4.46
C GLY A 45 -15.58 1.55 3.38
N HIS A 46 -16.29 2.68 3.26
CA HIS A 46 -17.30 2.89 2.22
C HIS A 46 -16.69 3.42 0.91
N THR A 47 -15.44 3.85 0.95
CA THR A 47 -14.69 4.36 -0.20
C THR A 47 -13.31 3.72 -0.31
N LEU A 48 -12.74 3.74 -1.53
CA LEU A 48 -11.36 3.29 -1.76
C LEU A 48 -10.34 4.10 -0.94
N GLU A 49 -10.58 5.41 -0.79
CA GLU A 49 -9.71 6.30 0.00
C GLU A 49 -9.66 5.87 1.48
N GLU A 50 -10.81 5.56 2.08
CA GLU A 50 -10.88 5.11 3.47
C GLU A 50 -10.09 3.80 3.68
N ASN A 51 -10.25 2.83 2.77
CA ASN A 51 -9.53 1.57 2.81
C ASN A 51 -8.02 1.76 2.59
N ALA A 52 -7.60 2.61 1.64
CA ALA A 52 -6.20 2.96 1.44
C ALA A 52 -5.59 3.59 2.70
N ILE A 53 -6.28 4.53 3.34
CA ILE A 53 -5.83 5.16 4.60
C ILE A 53 -5.73 4.12 5.73
N LYS A 54 -6.72 3.23 5.89
CA LYS A 54 -6.68 2.14 6.88
C LYS A 54 -5.46 1.25 6.66
N LYS A 55 -5.21 0.84 5.41
CA LYS A 55 -4.04 0.03 5.03
C LYS A 55 -2.71 0.72 5.34
N ALA A 56 -2.60 2.02 5.05
CA ALA A 56 -1.40 2.78 5.36
C ALA A 56 -1.18 2.90 6.88
N LYS A 57 -2.24 3.26 7.62
CA LYS A 57 -2.18 3.43 9.07
C LYS A 57 -1.83 2.14 9.80
N GLU A 58 -2.40 1.01 9.39
CA GLU A 58 -2.12 -0.25 10.07
C GLU A 58 -0.63 -0.60 9.93
N LEU A 59 -0.10 -0.60 8.71
CA LEU A 59 1.30 -0.92 8.51
C LEU A 59 2.25 0.14 9.11
N TRP A 60 1.80 1.40 9.19
CA TRP A 60 2.54 2.46 9.87
C TRP A 60 2.74 2.17 11.36
N LYS A 61 1.77 1.55 12.05
CA LYS A 61 1.92 1.17 13.47
C LYS A 61 3.11 0.23 13.71
N HIS A 62 3.47 -0.59 12.72
CA HIS A 62 4.58 -1.53 12.82
C HIS A 62 5.91 -0.95 12.33
N THR A 63 5.88 -0.01 11.39
CA THR A 63 7.08 0.48 10.70
C THR A 63 7.57 1.83 11.22
N GLY A 64 6.66 2.70 11.68
CA GLY A 64 6.95 4.08 12.10
C GLY A 64 7.50 4.99 11.00
N GLY A 65 7.65 4.49 9.77
CA GLY A 65 8.27 5.16 8.63
C GLY A 65 7.25 5.70 7.62
N ILE A 66 7.71 6.00 6.41
CA ILE A 66 6.82 6.42 5.32
C ILE A 66 6.14 5.17 4.75
N VAL A 67 4.81 5.18 4.76
CA VAL A 67 3.99 4.11 4.19
C VAL A 67 3.12 4.68 3.07
N ILE A 68 3.12 3.99 1.93
CA ILE A 68 2.18 4.23 0.84
C ILE A 68 1.25 3.02 0.76
N ALA A 69 -0.05 3.29 0.70
CA ALA A 69 -1.07 2.29 0.42
C ALA A 69 -1.90 2.74 -0.77
N ASP A 70 -2.49 1.76 -1.43
CA ASP A 70 -3.35 1.94 -2.60
C ASP A 70 -4.57 1.02 -2.45
N ASP A 71 -5.72 1.49 -2.89
CA ASP A 71 -6.94 0.69 -3.02
C ASP A 71 -7.61 0.90 -4.36
N THR A 72 -8.07 -0.18 -4.98
CA THR A 72 -8.54 -0.18 -6.36
C THR A 72 -9.83 -0.96 -6.45
N GLY A 73 -10.79 -0.46 -7.22
CA GLY A 73 -12.07 -1.13 -7.46
C GLY A 73 -12.56 -0.90 -8.88
N LEU A 74 -13.40 -1.82 -9.37
CA LEU A 74 -14.15 -1.66 -10.62
C LEU A 74 -15.59 -1.29 -10.28
N PHE A 75 -16.05 -0.14 -10.77
CA PHE A 75 -17.41 0.34 -10.53
C PHE A 75 -18.20 0.33 -11.83
N VAL A 76 -19.20 -0.55 -11.92
CA VAL A 76 -20.09 -0.63 -13.08
C VAL A 76 -21.41 0.04 -12.71
N GLN A 77 -21.75 1.14 -13.39
CA GLN A 77 -22.94 1.94 -13.07
C GLN A 77 -24.24 1.14 -13.13
N TYR A 78 -24.34 0.13 -14.01
CA TYR A 78 -25.52 -0.72 -14.15
C TYR A 78 -25.71 -1.72 -12.99
N LEU A 79 -24.65 -2.02 -12.24
CA LEU A 79 -24.69 -2.96 -11.10
C LEU A 79 -25.02 -2.23 -9.77
N LYS A 80 -25.52 -0.99 -9.84
CA LYS A 80 -25.90 -0.16 -8.69
C LYS A 80 -27.41 -0.05 -8.58
#